data_AF-A0A2G5WQG2-F1
#
_entry.id   AF-A0A2G5WQG2-F1
#
_cell.length_a   1.000
_cell.length_b   1.000
_cell.length_c   1.000
_cell.angle_alpha   90.00
_cell.angle_beta   90.00
_cell.angle_gamma   90.00
#
_symmetry.space_group_name_H-M   'P 1'
#
loop_
_entity.id
_entity.type
_entity.pdbx_description
1 polymer ?
#
loop_
_entity_poly.entity_id
_entity_poly.type
_entity_poly.pdbx_seq_one_letter_code
_entity_poly.pdbx_strand_id
1 'polypeptide(L)' 'MVKTITFSFKSTEFESVEASETFTFEKLEIDESMDEKEVEIELERMYQAWVWNKLNISGSIVTEKPDPS' A
#
# COMPACT_ATOMS: atom_id res chain seq x y z
N MET A 1 -25.60 9.47 -1.16
CA MET A 1 -25.01 8.16 -0.82
C MET A 1 -23.57 8.42 -0.44
N VAL A 2 -23.09 7.86 0.68
CA VAL A 2 -21.68 8.03 1.06
C VAL A 2 -20.84 7.12 0.17
N LYS A 3 -19.91 7.68 -0.62
CA LYS A 3 -18.94 6.89 -1.39
C LYS A 3 -17.85 6.38 -0.46
N THR A 4 -17.54 5.09 -0.57
CA THR A 4 -16.50 4.43 0.23
C THR A 4 -15.51 3.72 -0.69
N ILE A 5 -14.26 3.65 -0.24
CA ILE A 5 -13.15 2.99 -0.91
C ILE A 5 -12.52 2.02 0.08
N THR A 6 -12.19 0.82 -0.39
CA THR A 6 -11.43 -0.15 0.39
C THR A 6 -10.07 -0.36 -0.25
N PHE A 7 -9.01 -0.10 0.52
CA PHE A 7 -7.66 -0.50 0.15
C PHE A 7 -7.36 -1.84 0.80
N SER A 8 -6.85 -2.79 0.02
CA SER A 8 -6.43 -4.07 0.54
C SER A 8 -5.25 -4.64 -0.24
N PHE A 9 -4.39 -5.37 0.46
CA PHE A 9 -3.36 -6.18 -0.17
C PHE A 9 -3.29 -7.54 0.52
N LYS A 10 -2.82 -8.53 -0.24
CA LYS A 10 -2.48 -9.86 0.25
C LYS A 10 -1.20 -10.31 -0.43
N SER A 11 -0.25 -10.80 0.34
CA SER A 11 0.96 -11.39 -0.22
C SER A 11 0.62 -12.66 -0.98
N THR A 12 1.24 -12.83 -2.15
CA THR A 12 1.14 -14.06 -2.94
C THR A 12 2.07 -15.15 -2.41
N GLU A 13 3.12 -14.78 -1.67
CA GLU A 13 4.20 -15.68 -1.26
C GLU A 13 4.25 -15.93 0.27
N PHE A 14 3.81 -14.95 1.06
CA PHE A 14 3.87 -15.04 2.52
C PHE A 14 2.47 -15.28 3.10
N GLU A 15 2.29 -16.41 3.78
CA GLU A 15 1.04 -16.70 4.48
C GLU A 15 0.74 -15.63 5.55
N SER A 16 -0.54 -15.29 5.70
CA SER A 16 -1.04 -14.33 6.69
C SER A 16 -0.50 -12.89 6.57
N VAL A 17 0.19 -12.54 5.48
CA VAL A 17 0.61 -11.16 5.19
C VAL A 17 -0.47 -10.50 4.34
N GLU A 18 -1.43 -9.85 5.00
CA GLU A 18 -2.53 -9.10 4.37
C GLU A 18 -2.95 -7.90 5.22
N ALA A 19 -3.57 -6.91 4.57
CA ALA A 19 -4.24 -5.81 5.26
C ALA A 19 -5.44 -5.34 4.43
N SER A 20 -6.46 -4.81 5.11
CA SER A 20 -7.62 -4.20 4.48
C SER A 20 -8.11 -3.04 5.34
N GLU A 21 -8.43 -1.91 4.71
CA GLU A 21 -8.92 -0.72 5.38
C GLU A 21 -9.92 0.02 4.48
N THR A 22 -11.06 0.41 5.05
CA THR A 22 -12.12 1.12 4.33
C THR A 22 -12.18 2.58 4.77
N PHE A 23 -12.33 3.47 3.80
CA PHE A 23 -12.37 4.90 3.95
C PHE A 23 -13.60 5.49 3.27
N THR A 24 -14.05 6.64 3.76
CA THR A 24 -14.99 7.50 3.03
C THR A 24 -14.21 8.45 2.14
N PHE A 25 -14.83 8.98 1.08
CA PHE A 25 -14.22 10.03 0.25
C PHE A 25 -13.79 11.25 1.08
N GLU A 26 -14.63 11.66 2.04
CA GLU A 26 -14.32 12.73 2.99
C GLU A 26 -13.05 12.47 3.80
N LYS A 27 -12.85 11.23 4.29
CA LYS A 27 -11.65 10.86 5.06
C LYS A 27 -10.38 10.83 4.19
N LEU A 28 -10.53 10.60 2.89
CA LEU A 28 -9.45 10.67 1.91
C LEU A 28 -9.28 12.07 1.33
N GLU A 29 -10.09 13.06 1.76
CA GLU A 29 -10.07 14.43 1.24
C GLU A 29 -10.28 14.49 -0.28
N ILE A 30 -11.03 13.54 -0.86
CA ILE A 30 -11.34 13.50 -2.29
C ILE A 30 -12.55 14.39 -2.57
N ASP A 31 -12.37 15.36 -3.47
CA ASP A 31 -13.44 16.23 -3.92
C ASP A 31 -14.39 15.46 -4.86
N GLU A 32 -15.68 15.44 -4.51
CA GLU A 32 -16.72 14.76 -5.29
C GLU A 32 -16.97 15.38 -6.68
N SER A 33 -16.46 16.59 -6.92
CA SER A 33 -16.53 17.29 -8.20
C SER A 33 -15.40 16.95 -9.18
N MET A 34 -14.37 16.22 -8.73
CA MET A 34 -13.28 15.73 -9.58
C MET A 34 -13.80 14.77 -10.64
N ASP A 35 -13.16 14.78 -11.81
CA ASP A 35 -13.51 13.80 -12.85
C ASP A 35 -13.02 12.39 -12.48
N GLU A 36 -13.63 11.37 -13.08
CA GLU A 36 -13.36 9.96 -12.73
C GLU A 36 -11.88 9.56 -12.90
N LYS A 37 -11.18 10.13 -13.89
CA LYS A 37 -9.76 9.82 -14.12
C LYS A 37 -8.87 10.51 -13.09
N GLU A 38 -9.21 11.73 -12.70
CA GLU A 38 -8.51 12.42 -11.62
C GLU A 38 -8.65 11.66 -10.30
N VAL A 39 -9.86 11.18 -9.99
CA VAL A 39 -10.12 10.34 -8.81
C VAL A 39 -9.32 9.04 -8.88
N GLU A 40 -9.26 8.38 -10.03
CA GLU A 40 -8.48 7.14 -10.22
C GLU A 40 -6.98 7.34 -9.94
N ILE A 41 -6.39 8.41 -10.51
CA ILE A 41 -4.96 8.75 -10.32
C ILE A 41 -4.66 9.03 -8.84
N GLU A 42 -5.54 9.78 -8.18
CA GLU A 42 -5.34 10.16 -6.78
C GLU A 42 -5.49 8.95 -5.85
N LEU A 43 -6.48 8.09 -6.10
CA LEU A 43 -6.65 6.83 -5.38
C LEU A 43 -5.46 5.88 -5.57
N GLU A 44 -4.89 5.80 -6.77
CA GLU A 44 -3.71 4.97 -7.02
C GLU A 44 -2.51 5.45 -6.20
N ARG A 45 -2.28 6.76 -6.12
CA ARG A 45 -1.21 7.34 -5.29
C ARG A 45 -1.42 7.07 -3.81
N MET A 46 -2.64 7.29 -3.32
CA MET A 46 -2.99 7.02 -1.92
C MET A 46 -2.83 5.53 -1.58
N TYR A 47 -3.25 4.64 -2.49
CA TYR A 47 -3.11 3.21 -2.32
C TYR A 47 -1.62 2.80 -2.24
N GLN A 48 -0.77 3.28 -3.15
CA GLN A 48 0.66 2.99 -3.12
C GLN A 48 1.31 3.46 -1.80
N ALA A 49 1.02 4.70 -1.37
CA ALA A 49 1.52 5.22 -0.10
C ALA A 49 1.02 4.41 1.11
N TRP A 50 -0.26 4.01 1.10
CA TRP A 50 -0.85 3.16 2.14
C TRP A 50 -0.15 1.79 2.20
N VAL A 51 0.09 1.13 1.07
CA VAL A 51 0.82 -0.16 1.03
C VAL A 51 2.23 -0.01 1.59
N TRP A 52 2.99 1.01 1.15
CA TRP A 52 4.35 1.23 1.63
C TRP A 52 4.41 1.50 3.14
N ASN A 53 3.38 2.14 3.71
CA ASN A 53 3.30 2.37 5.16
C ASN A 53 2.98 1.08 5.96
N LYS A 54 2.42 0.04 5.32
CA LYS A 54 2.17 -1.27 5.98
C LYS A 54 3.32 -2.25 5.84
N LEU A 55 4.19 -2.05 4.84
CA LEU A 55 5.31 -2.95 4.56
C LEU A 55 6.62 -2.42 5.17
N ASN A 56 7.19 -3.17 6.10
CA ASN A 56 8.55 -2.92 6.58
C ASN A 56 9.52 -3.90 5.91
N ILE A 57 10.16 -3.46 4.82
CA ILE A 57 11.10 -4.29 4.06
C ILE A 57 12.52 -4.02 4.58
N SER A 58 13.18 -5.07 5.08
CA SER A 58 14.58 -5.02 5.48
C SER A 58 15.31 -6.27 4.97
N GLY A 59 16.61 -6.15 4.73
CA GLY A 59 17.44 -7.25 4.25
C GLY A 59 18.82 -7.23 4.90
N SER A 60 19.41 -8.41 5.08
CA SER A 60 20.79 -8.57 5.56
C SER A 60 21.54 -9.48 4.59
N ILE A 61 22.76 -9.11 4.24
CA ILE A 61 23.64 -9.90 3.36
C ILE A 61 24.73 -10.51 4.24
N VAL A 62 24.74 -11.84 4.33
CA VAL A 62 25.82 -12.58 4.98
C VAL A 62 26.87 -12.92 3.93
N THR A 63 28.10 -12.43 4.11
CA THR A 63 29.26 -12.83 3.31
C THR A 63 30.24 -13.60 4.17
N GLU A 64 30.66 -14.78 3.72
CA GLU A 64 31.77 -15.51 4.32
C GLU A 64 33.06 -14.77 3.98
N LYS A 65 33.85 -14.41 5.01
CA LYS A 65 35.21 -13.89 4.78
C LYS A 65 36.07 -15.04 4.25
N PRO A 66 36.87 -14.83 3.18
CA PRO A 66 37.83 -15.84 2.75
C PRO A 66 38.80 -16.11 3.91
N ASP A 67 38.89 -17.39 4.30
CA ASP A 67 39.77 -17.87 5.36
C ASP A 67 41.23 -17.74 4.88
N PRO A 68 42.07 -16.90 5.51
CA PRO A 68 43.48 -16.80 5.16
C PRO A 68 44.21 -18.01 5.76
N SER A 69 44.09 -19.17 5.09
CA SER A 69 44.87 -20.38 5.38
C SER A 69 46.15 -20.45 4.56
#